data_AF-A0A1G1Q9I2-F1
#
_entry.id   AF-A0A1G1Q9I2-F1
#
_cell.length_a   1.000
_cell.length_b   1.000
_cell.length_c   1.000
_cell.angle_alpha   90.00
_cell.angle_beta   90.00
_cell.angle_gamma   90.00
#
_symmetry.space_group_name_H-M   'P 1'
#
loop_
_entity.id
_entity.type
_entity.pdbx_description
1 polymer ?
#
loop_
_entity_poly.entity_id
_entity_poly.type
_entity_poly.pdbx_seq_one_letter_code
_entity_poly.pdbx_strand_id
1 'polypeptide(L)'
;MNNNTMYKNDPLATSENNVLKVTALFYIMDALFTEKYESCDELITLAENFGASEDEISAIIAQFIKWLKGEYYYNSDEFSVILARE
;
A
#
# COMPACT_ATOMS: atom_id res chain seq x y z
N MET A 1 28.45 28.72 -13.37
CA MET A 1 28.93 27.95 -12.20
C MET A 1 27.96 26.79 -12.04
N ASN A 2 28.44 25.57 -12.28
CA ASN A 2 27.65 24.34 -12.27
C ASN A 2 27.56 23.79 -10.85
N ASN A 3 26.37 23.42 -10.41
CA ASN A 3 26.15 22.74 -9.14
C ASN A 3 25.52 21.38 -9.48
N ASN A 4 26.37 20.38 -9.70
CA ASN A 4 25.96 19.00 -9.91
C ASN A 4 25.22 18.48 -8.67
N THR A 5 23.91 18.24 -8.75
CA THR A 5 23.21 17.36 -7.81
C THR A 5 23.34 15.92 -8.29
N MET A 6 24.53 15.37 -8.06
CA MET A 6 24.76 13.93 -8.14
C MET A 6 24.04 13.30 -6.95
N TYR A 7 22.74 12.99 -7.09
CA TYR A 7 22.03 12.10 -6.18
C TYR A 7 22.66 10.72 -6.34
N LYS A 8 23.67 10.47 -5.51
CA LYS A 8 24.26 9.16 -5.33
C LYS A 8 23.14 8.23 -4.86
N ASN A 9 22.97 7.14 -5.60
CA ASN A 9 22.16 6.00 -5.23
C ASN A 9 22.59 5.52 -3.83
N ASP A 10 21.87 5.95 -2.79
CA ASP A 10 22.04 5.42 -1.44
C ASP A 10 21.09 4.22 -1.30
N PRO A 11 21.62 2.97 -1.29
CA PRO A 11 20.78 1.79 -1.16
C PRO A 11 20.02 1.74 0.18
N LEU A 12 20.45 2.49 1.21
CA LEU A 12 19.73 2.57 2.49
C LEU A 12 18.47 3.43 2.38
N ALA A 13 18.53 4.55 1.65
CA ALA A 13 17.36 5.41 1.39
C ALA A 13 16.28 4.63 0.63
N THR A 14 16.67 3.73 -0.28
CA THR A 14 15.76 2.82 -0.96
C THR A 14 15.07 1.85 0.02
N SER A 15 15.77 1.36 1.04
CA SER A 15 15.19 0.42 2.02
C SER A 15 14.20 1.09 2.99
N GLU A 16 14.51 2.28 3.50
CA GLU A 16 13.62 3.02 4.41
C GLU A 16 12.36 3.47 3.68
N ASN A 17 12.50 4.04 2.48
CA ASN A 17 11.37 4.42 1.65
C ASN A 17 10.50 3.20 1.30
N ASN A 18 11.10 2.03 1.05
CA ASN A 18 10.32 0.81 0.81
C ASN A 18 9.50 0.38 2.04
N VAL A 19 10.04 0.47 3.25
CA VAL A 19 9.29 0.16 4.47
C VAL A 19 8.14 1.15 4.64
N LEU A 20 8.41 2.45 4.49
CA LEU A 20 7.39 3.50 4.62
C LEU A 20 6.31 3.40 3.54
N LYS A 21 6.69 3.04 2.30
CA LYS A 21 5.78 2.74 1.20
C LYS A 21 4.83 1.61 1.58
N VAL A 22 5.38 0.47 2.01
CA VAL A 22 4.58 -0.69 2.42
C VAL A 22 3.66 -0.33 3.57
N THR A 23 4.15 0.39 4.58
CA THR A 23 3.35 0.85 5.71
C THR A 23 2.20 1.77 5.28
N ALA A 24 2.44 2.74 4.40
CA ALA A 24 1.40 3.63 3.88
C ALA A 24 0.34 2.85 3.10
N LEU A 25 0.75 1.91 2.25
CA LEU A 25 -0.15 1.00 1.52
C LEU A 25 -1.01 0.15 2.48
N PHE A 26 -0.44 -0.37 3.56
CA PHE A 26 -1.18 -1.07 4.61
C PHE A 26 -2.23 -0.18 5.28
N TYR A 27 -1.89 1.09 5.58
CA TYR A 27 -2.84 2.01 6.17
C TYR A 27 -3.95 2.41 5.22
N ILE A 28 -3.70 2.51 3.90
CA ILE A 28 -4.75 2.69 2.90
C ILE A 28 -5.75 1.52 2.99
N MET A 29 -5.23 0.28 3.03
CA MET A 29 -6.08 -0.90 3.15
C MET A 29 -6.89 -0.89 4.45
N ASP A 30 -6.27 -0.59 5.60
CA ASP A 30 -6.96 -0.49 6.90
C ASP A 30 -8.05 0.60 6.90
N ALA A 31 -7.76 1.78 6.32
CA ALA A 31 -8.73 2.86 6.18
C ALA A 31 -9.94 2.44 5.33
N LEU A 32 -9.73 1.70 4.24
CA LEU A 32 -10.81 1.15 3.41
C LEU A 32 -11.67 0.14 4.21
N PHE A 33 -11.05 -0.76 4.97
CA PHE A 33 -11.75 -1.76 5.79
C PHE A 33 -12.49 -1.17 6.99
N THR A 34 -11.99 -0.05 7.53
CA THR A 34 -12.60 0.65 8.67
C THR A 34 -13.52 1.80 8.23
N GLU A 35 -13.79 1.91 6.93
CA GLU A 35 -14.67 2.93 6.32
C GLU A 35 -14.22 4.39 6.57
N LYS A 36 -12.93 4.62 6.84
CA LYS A 36 -12.32 5.96 7.03
C LYS A 36 -11.84 6.56 5.72
N TYR A 37 -12.76 6.72 4.77
CA TYR A 37 -12.42 7.15 3.41
C TYR A 37 -11.81 8.55 3.34
N GLU A 38 -12.13 9.41 4.31
CA GLU A 38 -11.54 10.75 4.45
C GLU A 38 -10.03 10.73 4.66
N SER A 39 -9.47 9.65 5.22
CA SER A 39 -8.03 9.49 5.44
C SER A 39 -7.30 8.92 4.23
N CYS A 40 -8.00 8.36 3.24
CA CYS A 40 -7.37 7.68 2.11
C CYS A 40 -6.54 8.64 1.25
N ASP A 41 -6.98 9.89 1.06
CA ASP A 41 -6.28 10.89 0.22
C ASP A 41 -4.88 11.23 0.75
N GLU A 42 -4.79 11.47 2.07
CA GLU A 42 -3.51 11.74 2.75
C GLU A 42 -2.58 10.52 2.70
N LEU A 43 -3.13 9.32 2.91
CA LEU A 43 -2.36 8.07 2.88
C LEU A 43 -1.87 7.71 1.48
N ILE A 44 -2.67 7.97 0.44
CA ILE A 44 -2.29 7.82 -0.97
C ILE A 44 -1.14 8.77 -1.29
N THR A 45 -1.28 10.05 -0.95
CA THR A 45 -0.23 11.06 -1.14
C THR A 45 1.06 10.64 -0.41
N LEU A 46 0.94 10.11 0.80
CA LEU A 46 2.07 9.61 1.58
C LEU A 46 2.75 8.41 0.91
N ALA A 47 1.98 7.44 0.40
CA ALA A 47 2.51 6.28 -0.30
C ALA A 47 3.24 6.68 -1.59
N GLU A 48 2.68 7.60 -2.38
CA GLU A 48 3.30 8.14 -3.60
C GLU A 48 4.63 8.85 -3.29
N ASN A 49 4.69 9.64 -2.20
CA ASN A 49 5.94 10.28 -1.75
C ASN A 49 7.05 9.28 -1.40
N PHE A 50 6.69 8.07 -0.98
CA PHE A 50 7.62 6.97 -0.73
C PHE A 50 7.84 6.05 -1.95
N GLY A 51 7.27 6.41 -3.10
CA GLY A 51 7.49 5.71 -4.38
C GLY A 51 6.48 4.61 -4.69
N ALA A 52 5.28 4.62 -4.09
CA ALA A 52 4.18 3.79 -4.56
C ALA A 52 3.74 4.21 -5.95
N SER A 53 3.53 3.23 -6.83
CA SER A 53 2.92 3.49 -8.13
C SER A 53 1.40 3.47 -8.05
N GLU A 54 0.76 4.11 -9.02
CA GLU A 54 -0.69 4.05 -9.21
C GLU A 54 -1.21 2.60 -9.34
N ASP A 55 -0.41 1.71 -9.94
CA ASP A 55 -0.74 0.28 -10.06
C ASP A 55 -0.79 -0.42 -8.68
N GLU A 56 0.14 -0.11 -7.78
CA GLU A 56 0.15 -0.67 -6.41
C GLU A 56 -1.08 -0.21 -5.61
N ILE A 57 -1.43 1.07 -5.72
CA ILE A 57 -2.61 1.66 -5.05
C ILE A 57 -3.90 1.08 -5.64
N SER A 58 -3.98 0.99 -6.96
CA SER A 58 -5.10 0.39 -7.68
C SER A 58 -5.30 -1.09 -7.32
N ALA A 59 -4.21 -1.84 -7.14
CA ALA A 59 -4.28 -3.24 -6.72
C ALA A 59 -4.91 -3.40 -5.33
N ILE A 60 -4.57 -2.52 -4.38
CA ILE A 60 -5.16 -2.52 -3.02
C ILE A 60 -6.66 -2.20 -3.07
N ILE A 61 -7.04 -1.16 -3.82
CA ILE A 61 -8.45 -0.78 -3.97
C ILE A 61 -9.23 -1.90 -4.65
N ALA A 62 -8.68 -2.50 -5.71
CA ALA A 62 -9.31 -3.62 -6.40
C ALA A 62 -9.46 -4.84 -5.49
N GLN A 63 -8.47 -5.12 -4.65
CA GLN A 63 -8.53 -6.19 -3.65
C GLN A 63 -9.64 -5.93 -2.62
N PHE A 64 -9.75 -4.71 -2.10
CA PHE A 64 -10.84 -4.32 -1.22
C PHE A 64 -12.22 -4.45 -1.88
N ILE A 65 -12.36 -4.02 -3.15
CA ILE A 65 -13.62 -4.20 -3.90
C ILE A 65 -13.96 -5.68 -4.08
N LYS A 66 -12.99 -6.53 -4.39
CA LYS A 66 -13.20 -7.99 -4.45
C LYS A 66 -13.65 -8.54 -3.10
N TRP A 67 -13.09 -8.03 -1.99
CA TRP A 67 -13.52 -8.38 -0.65
C TRP A 67 -14.99 -8.04 -0.42
N LEU A 68 -15.40 -6.80 -0.74
CA LEU A 68 -16.79 -6.36 -0.60
C LEU A 68 -17.77 -7.20 -1.42
N LYS A 69 -17.34 -7.68 -2.60
CA LYS A 69 -18.14 -8.55 -3.47
C LYS A 69 -18.19 -10.01 -3.01
N GLY A 70 -17.43 -10.38 -1.98
CA GLY A 70 -17.27 -11.77 -1.57
C GLY A 70 -16.51 -12.63 -2.60
N GLU A 71 -15.78 -11.99 -3.54
CA GLU A 71 -15.02 -12.64 -4.61
C GLU A 71 -13.57 -12.99 -4.16
N TYR A 72 -13.37 -13.25 -2.87
CA TYR A 72 -12.06 -13.58 -2.33
C TYR A 72 -11.70 -15.04 -2.63
N TYR A 73 -10.87 -15.26 -3.65
CA TYR A 73 -10.16 -16.52 -3.83
C TYR A 73 -8.91 -16.54 -2.97
N TYR A 74 -8.93 -17.40 -1.95
CA TYR A 74 -7.79 -17.73 -1.11
C TYR A 74 -6.81 -18.58 -1.94
N ASN A 75 -5.66 -18.03 -2.34
CA ASN A 75 -4.53 -18.89 -2.73
C ASN A 75 -3.90 -19.42 -1.43
N SER A 76 -4.11 -20.69 -1.16
CA SER A 76 -3.81 -21.38 0.10
C SER A 76 -2.32 -21.56 0.42
N ASP A 77 -1.41 -20.96 -0.33
CA ASP A 77 0.02 -21.24 -0.18
C ASP A 77 0.72 -20.42 0.92
N GLU A 78 0.10 -19.38 1.52
CA GLU A 78 0.87 -18.56 2.48
C GLU A 78 0.33 -18.39 3.90
N PHE A 79 -0.92 -18.06 4.22
CA PHE A 79 -1.24 -17.79 5.64
C PHE A 79 -2.71 -18.04 6.00
N SER A 80 -2.96 -19.16 6.67
CA SER A 80 -4.27 -19.64 7.13
C SER A 80 -4.76 -18.97 8.42
N VAL A 81 -5.42 -17.82 8.34
CA VAL A 81 -6.28 -17.31 9.43
C VAL A 81 -7.27 -16.29 8.79
N ILE A 82 -8.61 -16.33 8.88
CA ILE A 82 -9.49 -16.09 10.04
C ILE A 82 -10.97 -16.17 9.57
N LEU A 83 -11.81 -16.79 10.41
CA LEU A 83 -13.26 -16.62 10.65
C LEU A 83 -14.29 -16.97 9.56
N ALA A 84 -14.76 -18.21 9.64
CA ALA A 84 -16.16 -18.51 9.35
C ALA A 84 -17.06 -17.75 10.35
N ARG A 85 -17.93 -16.89 9.83
CA ARG A 85 -19.10 -16.36 10.55
C ARG A 85 -20.16 -17.46 10.60
N GLU A 86 -20.50 -17.92 11.80
CA GLU A 86 -21.86 -18.32 12.21
C GLU A 86 -22.12 -17.84 13.64
#